data_AF-A0A374E9K6-F1
#
_entry.id   AF-A0A374E9K6-F1
#
_cell.length_a   1.000
_cell.length_b   1.000
_cell.length_c   1.000
_cell.angle_alpha   90.00
_cell.angle_beta   90.00
_cell.angle_gamma   90.00
#
_symmetry.space_group_name_H-M   'P 1'
#
loop_
_entity.id
_entity.type
_entity.pdbx_description
1 polymer ?
#
loop_
_entity_poly.entity_id
_entity_poly.type
_entity_poly.pdbx_seq_one_letter_code
_entity_poly.pdbx_strand_id
1 'polypeptide(L)'
;MRKGGLFNQMPERKKAGLVERKSGLDTGKYGGYNNTTASHFAVVKCREKSVVVVPVETMFCNRFATDIEFAKAYVAQQLAEILSQEFSSENITFPFGQRIIKVNTMFEVDGFRCNLAQKSNKGKQLVLISACSLVLDKDTYAYMKKISSFIAKKKVNKSLVINSYTGITVEDNISAFDVLVEKMQSSPFKVFFHKIGTKVANGRDKFISLSVDEQTTALFYILMLLKTGRSTGCDLTLINESGQAGVLTLNSDFSKIKDKKTIYIIDQSPTGLIERKSLNLLDL
;
A
#
# COMPACT_ATOMS: atom_id res chain seq x y z
N MET A 1 0.69 7.34 -16.97
CA MET A 1 -0.18 8.19 -16.13
C MET A 1 -1.54 7.53 -16.09
N ARG A 2 -2.19 7.50 -14.93
CA ARG A 2 -3.57 7.03 -14.82
C ARG A 2 -4.48 8.00 -15.60
N LYS A 3 -5.34 7.45 -16.46
CA LYS A 3 -6.38 8.18 -17.18
C LYS A 3 -7.73 7.83 -16.56
N GLY A 4 -8.69 8.76 -16.52
CA GLY A 4 -10.02 8.53 -15.95
C GLY A 4 -10.62 9.78 -15.32
N GLY A 5 -11.65 9.58 -14.48
CA GLY A 5 -12.34 10.66 -13.79
C GLY A 5 -11.42 11.51 -12.90
N LEU A 6 -11.68 12.82 -12.87
CA LEU A 6 -10.86 13.79 -12.12
C LEU A 6 -11.09 13.70 -10.61
N PHE A 7 -12.32 13.42 -10.20
CA PHE A 7 -12.81 13.44 -8.82
C PHE A 7 -14.07 12.56 -8.70
N ASN A 8 -14.57 12.39 -7.47
CA ASN A 8 -15.89 11.81 -7.25
C ASN A 8 -16.95 12.68 -7.94
N GLN A 9 -17.78 12.09 -8.79
CA GLN A 9 -18.75 12.83 -9.61
C GLN A 9 -19.88 13.46 -8.78
N MET A 10 -20.11 12.99 -7.54
CA MET A 10 -21.09 13.59 -6.63
C MET A 10 -20.43 14.72 -5.82
N PRO A 11 -20.83 16.00 -6.00
CA PRO A 11 -20.31 17.10 -5.21
C PRO A 11 -20.72 16.97 -3.73
N GLU A 12 -19.82 17.36 -2.83
CA GLU A 12 -20.13 17.55 -1.42
C GLU A 12 -20.78 18.93 -1.18
N ARG A 13 -21.46 19.05 -0.04
CA ARG A 13 -21.98 20.32 0.47
C ARG A 13 -20.84 21.28 0.83
N LYS A 14 -21.19 22.54 1.06
CA LYS A 14 -20.25 23.64 1.34
C LYS A 14 -19.17 23.27 2.36
N LYS A 15 -17.90 23.37 1.94
CA LYS A 15 -16.72 23.05 2.74
C LYS A 15 -15.47 23.63 2.09
N ALA A 16 -14.51 24.08 2.90
CA ALA A 16 -13.19 24.49 2.42
C ALA A 16 -12.37 23.30 1.93
N GLY A 17 -11.50 23.53 0.94
CA GLY A 17 -10.62 22.50 0.38
C GLY A 17 -11.31 21.49 -0.55
N LEU A 18 -12.48 21.85 -1.09
CA LEU A 18 -13.08 21.13 -2.21
C LEU A 18 -12.58 21.72 -3.53
N VAL A 19 -12.69 20.95 -4.62
CA VAL A 19 -12.48 21.46 -5.97
C VAL A 19 -13.74 22.18 -6.42
N GLU A 20 -13.60 23.40 -6.94
CA GLU A 20 -14.71 24.20 -7.43
C GLU A 20 -15.49 23.49 -8.53
N ARG A 21 -16.81 23.64 -8.54
CA ARG A 21 -17.66 23.06 -9.60
C ARG A 21 -17.51 23.79 -10.93
N LYS A 22 -17.17 25.08 -10.86
CA LYS A 22 -16.85 25.99 -11.97
C LYS A 22 -15.84 27.00 -11.44
N SER A 23 -14.95 27.48 -12.31
CA SER A 23 -13.94 28.48 -11.96
C SER A 23 -14.56 29.69 -11.26
N GLY A 24 -14.03 30.06 -10.09
CA GLY A 24 -14.48 31.18 -9.27
C GLY A 24 -15.71 30.89 -8.41
N LEU A 25 -16.20 29.64 -8.39
CA LEU A 25 -17.35 29.26 -7.57
C LEU A 25 -16.90 28.80 -6.18
N ASP A 26 -16.95 29.74 -5.22
CA ASP A 26 -16.57 29.54 -3.82
C ASP A 26 -17.18 28.28 -3.20
N THR A 27 -16.32 27.32 -2.84
CA THR A 27 -16.75 26.04 -2.26
C THR A 27 -17.28 26.17 -0.84
N GLY A 28 -16.91 27.23 -0.12
CA GLY A 28 -17.46 27.58 1.19
C GLY A 28 -18.93 28.03 1.13
N LYS A 29 -19.41 28.41 -0.07
CA LYS A 29 -20.82 28.77 -0.32
C LYS A 29 -21.56 27.67 -1.09
N TYR A 30 -20.94 27.14 -2.15
CA TYR A 30 -21.63 26.32 -3.15
C TYR A 30 -21.24 24.84 -3.14
N GLY A 31 -20.36 24.44 -2.23
CA GLY A 31 -19.80 23.08 -2.24
C GLY A 31 -18.88 22.84 -3.43
N GLY A 32 -18.48 21.59 -3.62
CA GLY A 32 -17.43 21.24 -4.57
C GLY A 32 -17.17 19.75 -4.62
N TYR A 33 -16.20 19.35 -5.42
CA TYR A 33 -15.81 17.96 -5.56
C TYR A 33 -14.73 17.57 -4.56
N ASN A 34 -14.81 16.34 -4.04
CA ASN A 34 -13.81 15.75 -3.17
C ASN A 34 -13.01 14.66 -3.91
N ASN A 35 -12.04 14.05 -3.23
CA ASN A 35 -11.34 12.85 -3.68
C ASN A 35 -10.74 12.99 -5.09
N THR A 36 -9.90 14.00 -5.27
CA THR A 36 -9.13 14.18 -6.49
C THR A 36 -8.27 12.96 -6.81
N THR A 37 -8.32 12.54 -8.07
CA THR A 37 -7.53 11.40 -8.55
C THR A 37 -6.10 11.86 -8.84
N ALA A 38 -5.12 11.19 -8.25
CA ALA A 38 -3.72 11.36 -8.63
C ALA A 38 -3.45 10.58 -9.92
N SER A 39 -2.88 11.25 -10.92
CA SER A 39 -2.47 10.62 -12.19
C SER A 39 -1.13 9.90 -12.08
N HIS A 40 -0.24 10.46 -11.26
CA HIS A 40 1.11 10.00 -10.96
C HIS A 40 1.62 10.73 -9.70
N PHE A 41 2.88 10.52 -9.36
CA PHE A 41 3.57 11.16 -8.27
C PHE A 41 4.90 11.74 -8.76
N ALA A 42 5.41 12.72 -8.05
CA ALA A 42 6.73 13.31 -8.26
C ALA A 42 7.59 13.11 -7.01
N VAL A 43 8.90 12.91 -7.21
CA VAL A 43 9.87 12.93 -6.12
C VAL A 43 10.42 14.35 -6.04
N VAL A 44 10.25 14.99 -4.89
CA VAL A 44 10.65 16.38 -4.67
C VAL A 44 11.56 16.47 -3.48
N LYS A 45 12.53 17.39 -3.54
CA LYS A 45 13.35 17.78 -2.40
C LYS A 45 13.00 19.21 -2.03
N CYS A 46 12.53 19.40 -0.80
CA CYS A 46 12.08 20.70 -0.30
C CYS A 46 12.92 21.23 0.88
N ARG A 47 13.83 20.41 1.41
CA ARG A 47 14.82 20.73 2.45
C ARG A 47 16.07 19.91 2.22
N GLU A 48 17.16 20.27 2.89
CA GLU A 48 18.46 19.61 2.73
C GLU A 48 18.42 18.08 2.91
N LYS A 49 17.53 17.56 3.76
CA LYS A 49 17.31 16.12 4.01
C LYS A 49 15.83 15.74 4.05
N SER A 50 15.03 16.23 3.10
CA SER A 50 13.62 15.88 3.00
C SER A 50 13.23 15.66 1.54
N VAL A 51 13.23 14.37 1.17
CA VAL A 51 12.59 13.89 -0.05
C VAL A 51 11.15 13.53 0.25
N VAL A 52 10.23 14.07 -0.55
CA VAL A 52 8.80 13.82 -0.43
C VAL A 52 8.26 13.28 -1.75
N VAL A 53 7.41 12.26 -1.67
CA VAL A 53 6.66 11.75 -2.82
C VAL A 53 5.30 12.45 -2.88
N VAL A 54 5.16 13.41 -3.78
CA VAL A 54 3.98 14.28 -3.89
C VAL A 54 3.03 13.75 -4.98
N PRO A 55 1.74 13.56 -4.69
CA PRO A 55 0.76 13.19 -5.71
C PRO A 55 0.51 14.34 -6.68
N VAL A 56 0.44 14.04 -7.97
CA VAL A 56 0.07 15.00 -9.02
C VAL A 56 -1.32 14.67 -9.53
N GLU A 57 -2.26 15.58 -9.26
CA GLU A 57 -3.67 15.42 -9.64
C GLU A 57 -3.86 15.38 -11.15
N THR A 58 -4.80 14.57 -11.62
CA THR A 58 -5.05 14.36 -13.06
C THR A 58 -5.36 15.64 -13.79
N MET A 59 -6.05 16.61 -13.17
CA MET A 59 -6.38 17.90 -13.79
C MET A 59 -5.16 18.77 -14.09
N PHE A 60 -4.04 18.55 -13.40
CA PHE A 60 -2.82 19.34 -13.55
C PHE A 60 -1.68 18.60 -14.25
N CYS A 61 -1.87 17.35 -14.65
CA CYS A 61 -0.78 16.48 -15.10
C CYS A 61 -0.02 17.03 -16.31
N ASN A 62 -0.72 17.60 -17.30
CA ASN A 62 -0.09 18.15 -18.50
C ASN A 62 0.71 19.40 -18.14
N ARG A 63 0.10 20.36 -17.43
CA ARG A 63 0.76 21.61 -17.05
C ARG A 63 1.95 21.36 -16.14
N PHE A 64 1.83 20.43 -15.20
CA PHE A 64 2.92 20.00 -14.33
C PHE A 64 4.13 19.47 -15.12
N ALA A 65 3.91 18.79 -16.24
CA ALA A 65 4.97 18.25 -17.07
C ALA A 65 5.63 19.28 -18.00
N THR A 66 4.90 20.33 -18.41
CA THR A 66 5.37 21.30 -19.42
C THR A 66 5.81 22.64 -18.85
N ASP A 67 5.41 22.99 -17.62
CA ASP A 67 5.66 24.29 -17.00
C ASP A 67 6.31 24.06 -15.62
N ILE A 68 7.63 24.28 -15.55
CA ILE A 68 8.43 24.03 -14.34
C ILE A 68 8.09 24.99 -13.20
N GLU A 69 7.76 26.24 -13.51
CA GLU A 69 7.41 27.23 -12.50
C GLU A 69 6.05 26.93 -11.90
N PHE A 70 5.09 26.51 -12.73
CA PHE A 70 3.84 25.94 -12.23
C PHE A 70 4.08 24.68 -11.40
N ALA A 71 4.94 23.76 -11.84
CA ALA A 71 5.21 22.53 -11.10
C ALA A 71 5.77 22.81 -9.70
N LYS A 72 6.71 23.76 -9.57
CA LYS A 72 7.22 24.21 -8.27
C LYS A 72 6.13 24.84 -7.40
N ALA A 73 5.36 25.77 -7.93
CA ALA A 73 4.26 26.42 -7.20
C ALA A 73 3.20 25.40 -6.74
N TYR A 74 2.83 24.45 -7.60
CA TYR A 74 1.91 23.37 -7.29
C TYR A 74 2.44 22.47 -6.15
N VAL A 75 3.72 22.07 -6.23
CA VAL A 75 4.34 21.27 -5.17
C VAL A 75 4.38 22.02 -3.85
N ALA A 76 4.68 23.33 -3.85
CA ALA A 76 4.68 24.15 -2.64
C ALA A 76 3.32 24.07 -1.92
N GLN A 77 2.25 24.25 -2.68
CA GLN A 77 0.88 24.15 -2.15
C GLN A 77 0.57 22.74 -1.62
N GLN A 78 0.92 21.67 -2.36
CA GLN A 78 0.70 20.29 -1.92
C GLN A 78 1.50 19.96 -0.65
N LEU A 79 2.76 20.41 -0.57
CA LEU A 79 3.60 20.22 0.62
C LEU A 79 3.04 20.98 1.83
N ALA A 80 2.45 22.15 1.62
CA ALA A 80 1.79 22.88 2.70
C ALA A 80 0.67 22.07 3.35
N GLU A 81 -0.11 21.34 2.56
CA GLU A 81 -1.15 20.45 3.08
C GLU A 81 -0.59 19.17 3.72
N ILE A 82 0.35 18.52 3.04
CA ILE A 82 0.93 17.23 3.46
C ILE A 82 1.71 17.40 4.77
N LEU A 83 2.55 18.43 4.85
CA LEU A 83 3.45 18.66 5.96
C LEU A 83 2.94 19.71 6.96
N SER A 84 1.82 20.36 6.65
CA SER A 84 1.17 21.35 7.53
C SER A 84 2.10 22.51 7.90
N GLN A 85 2.80 23.04 6.89
CA GLN A 85 3.77 24.15 7.02
C GLN A 85 4.00 24.82 5.67
N GLU A 86 4.27 26.12 5.62
CA GLU A 86 4.46 26.85 4.36
C GLU A 86 5.77 26.49 3.63
N PHE A 87 5.74 26.58 2.30
CA PHE A 87 6.88 26.35 1.42
C PHE A 87 6.95 27.39 0.31
N SER A 88 8.14 27.89 0.03
CA SER A 88 8.41 28.68 -1.19
C SER A 88 8.69 27.77 -2.38
N SER A 89 8.20 28.14 -3.56
CA SER A 89 8.49 27.46 -4.83
C SER A 89 9.98 27.43 -5.16
N GLU A 90 10.74 28.43 -4.72
CA GLU A 90 12.19 28.56 -4.97
C GLU A 90 13.00 27.45 -4.28
N ASN A 91 12.50 26.93 -3.16
CA ASN A 91 13.17 25.87 -2.38
C ASN A 91 12.84 24.46 -2.88
N ILE A 92 12.03 24.34 -3.93
CA ILE A 92 11.59 23.06 -4.48
C ILE A 92 12.49 22.66 -5.62
N THR A 93 13.10 21.49 -5.45
CA THR A 93 13.94 20.87 -6.47
C THR A 93 13.45 19.47 -6.78
N PHE A 94 13.76 19.01 -8.00
CA PHE A 94 13.39 17.70 -8.48
C PHE A 94 14.66 16.85 -8.65
N PRO A 95 15.06 16.04 -7.65
CA PRO A 95 16.35 15.34 -7.65
C PRO A 95 16.50 14.33 -8.80
N PHE A 96 15.40 13.92 -9.42
CA PHE A 96 15.37 13.07 -10.61
C PHE A 96 14.79 13.79 -11.83
N GLY A 97 14.84 15.12 -11.87
CA GLY A 97 14.06 15.94 -12.80
C GLY A 97 12.56 15.69 -12.64
N GLN A 98 11.75 16.04 -13.64
CA GLN A 98 10.30 15.79 -13.65
C GLN A 98 9.94 14.32 -13.90
N ARG A 99 10.74 13.38 -13.37
CA ARG A 99 10.48 11.94 -13.47
C ARG A 99 9.10 11.62 -12.92
N ILE A 100 8.27 11.02 -13.77
CA ILE A 100 6.92 10.57 -13.44
C ILE A 100 6.99 9.25 -12.69
N ILE A 101 6.53 9.22 -11.44
CA ILE A 101 6.33 8.01 -10.65
C ILE A 101 4.88 7.55 -10.81
N LYS A 102 4.67 6.47 -11.57
CA LYS A 102 3.33 5.94 -11.85
C LYS A 102 2.86 5.05 -10.68
N VAL A 103 1.55 4.84 -10.58
CA VAL A 103 1.02 3.65 -9.87
C VAL A 103 1.69 2.41 -10.48
N ASN A 104 1.97 1.44 -9.61
CA ASN A 104 2.78 0.26 -9.87
C ASN A 104 4.29 0.52 -10.08
N THR A 105 4.81 1.73 -9.85
CA THR A 105 6.27 1.92 -9.75
C THR A 105 6.80 1.11 -8.58
N MET A 106 7.85 0.32 -8.82
CA MET A 106 8.45 -0.55 -7.81
C MET A 106 9.41 0.24 -6.93
N PHE A 107 9.29 0.01 -5.62
CA PHE A 107 10.23 0.41 -4.60
C PHE A 107 10.88 -0.83 -3.99
N GLU A 108 12.16 -0.70 -3.65
CA GLU A 108 12.84 -1.62 -2.73
C GLU A 108 13.10 -0.88 -1.42
N VAL A 109 12.58 -1.42 -0.32
CA VAL A 109 12.77 -0.88 1.04
C VAL A 109 13.44 -1.96 1.87
N ASP A 110 14.71 -1.76 2.25
CA ASP A 110 15.50 -2.75 3.01
C ASP A 110 15.40 -4.19 2.44
N GLY A 111 15.44 -4.32 1.11
CA GLY A 111 15.32 -5.60 0.40
C GLY A 111 13.89 -6.10 0.17
N PHE A 112 12.86 -5.46 0.76
CA PHE A 112 11.46 -5.76 0.46
C PHE A 112 11.00 -5.04 -0.81
N ARG A 113 10.54 -5.80 -1.80
CA ARG A 113 10.00 -5.27 -3.06
C ARG A 113 8.50 -5.01 -2.92
N CYS A 114 8.10 -3.79 -3.27
CA CYS A 114 6.71 -3.35 -3.23
C CYS A 114 6.42 -2.37 -4.35
N ASN A 115 5.15 -2.19 -4.71
CA ASN A 115 4.77 -1.18 -5.68
C ASN A 115 3.89 -0.11 -5.03
N LEU A 116 3.98 1.11 -5.56
CA LEU A 116 3.10 2.20 -5.17
C LEU A 116 1.68 1.97 -5.69
N ALA A 117 0.72 1.88 -4.78
CA ALA A 117 -0.69 1.65 -5.14
C ALA A 117 -1.45 2.98 -5.28
N GLN A 118 -1.37 3.84 -4.27
CA GLN A 118 -2.16 5.07 -4.18
C GLN A 118 -1.66 6.01 -3.08
N LYS A 119 -2.17 7.25 -3.08
CA LYS A 119 -2.06 8.17 -1.94
C LYS A 119 -3.07 7.78 -0.86
N SER A 120 -2.73 7.99 0.40
CA SER A 120 -3.62 7.93 1.55
C SER A 120 -3.40 9.14 2.44
N ASN A 121 -4.36 9.44 3.31
CA ASN A 121 -4.30 10.54 4.27
C ASN A 121 -3.87 11.88 3.61
N LYS A 122 -4.59 12.27 2.55
CA LYS A 122 -4.30 13.48 1.75
C LYS A 122 -2.86 13.57 1.20
N GLY A 123 -2.21 12.42 0.96
CA GLY A 123 -0.84 12.38 0.45
C GLY A 123 0.24 12.30 1.52
N LYS A 124 -0.11 12.27 2.81
CA LYS A 124 0.85 12.02 3.92
C LYS A 124 1.38 10.59 3.95
N GLN A 125 0.63 9.66 3.36
CA GLN A 125 1.00 8.25 3.31
C GLN A 125 0.90 7.73 1.89
N LEU A 126 1.82 6.84 1.55
CA LEU A 126 1.79 6.03 0.34
C LEU A 126 1.25 4.65 0.74
N VAL A 127 0.23 4.17 0.03
CA VAL A 127 -0.21 2.78 0.14
C VAL A 127 0.65 1.96 -0.81
N LEU A 128 1.22 0.89 -0.29
CA LEU A 128 2.07 -0.03 -1.02
C LEU A 128 1.36 -1.36 -1.22
N ILE A 129 1.71 -2.07 -2.29
CA ILE A 129 1.34 -3.48 -2.49
C ILE A 129 2.62 -4.32 -2.50
N SER A 130 2.58 -5.50 -1.87
CA SER A 130 3.72 -6.42 -1.92
C SER A 130 3.98 -6.86 -3.37
N ALA A 131 5.26 -6.83 -3.76
CA ALA A 131 5.77 -7.46 -4.97
C ALA A 131 6.58 -8.74 -4.66
N CYS A 132 6.76 -9.04 -3.38
CA CYS A 132 7.47 -10.23 -2.91
C CYS A 132 6.57 -11.46 -3.07
N SER A 133 7.08 -12.49 -3.75
CA SER A 133 6.43 -13.79 -3.82
C SER A 133 6.61 -14.55 -2.51
N LEU A 134 5.53 -15.13 -1.99
CA LEU A 134 5.60 -16.05 -0.86
C LEU A 134 6.12 -17.41 -1.34
N VAL A 135 7.29 -17.80 -0.85
CA VAL A 135 7.90 -19.11 -1.14
C VAL A 135 7.66 -20.03 0.05
N LEU A 136 7.00 -21.15 -0.22
CA LEU A 136 6.68 -22.22 0.73
C LEU A 136 7.31 -23.53 0.24
N ASP A 137 7.57 -24.44 1.16
CA ASP A 137 7.90 -25.82 0.79
C ASP A 137 6.70 -26.49 0.08
N LYS A 138 6.96 -27.63 -0.55
CA LYS A 138 5.99 -28.33 -1.40
C LYS A 138 4.71 -28.69 -0.64
N ASP A 139 4.84 -29.14 0.60
CA ASP A 139 3.73 -29.71 1.37
C ASP A 139 2.87 -28.58 1.94
N THR A 140 3.50 -27.55 2.54
CA THR A 140 2.79 -26.34 2.98
C THR A 140 2.11 -25.65 1.80
N TYR A 141 2.75 -25.56 0.64
CA TYR A 141 2.14 -25.00 -0.57
C TYR A 141 0.88 -25.78 -0.99
N ALA A 142 0.97 -27.11 -1.06
CA ALA A 142 -0.15 -27.97 -1.40
C ALA A 142 -1.31 -27.80 -0.41
N TYR A 143 -1.00 -27.67 0.88
CA TYR A 143 -1.97 -27.41 1.93
C TYR A 143 -2.63 -26.02 1.78
N MET A 144 -1.86 -24.95 1.54
CA MET A 144 -2.40 -23.61 1.29
C MET A 144 -3.29 -23.54 0.06
N LYS A 145 -2.95 -24.29 -1.00
CA LYS A 145 -3.81 -24.44 -2.19
C LYS A 145 -5.13 -25.12 -1.85
N LYS A 146 -5.11 -26.15 -1.00
CA LYS A 146 -6.30 -26.84 -0.50
C LYS A 146 -7.19 -25.90 0.32
N ILE A 147 -6.62 -25.16 1.29
CA ILE A 147 -7.33 -24.14 2.09
C ILE A 147 -8.00 -23.10 1.17
N SER A 148 -7.24 -22.53 0.23
CA SER A 148 -7.77 -21.53 -0.72
C SER A 148 -8.91 -22.08 -1.57
N SER A 149 -8.78 -23.33 -2.04
CA SER A 149 -9.79 -24.01 -2.83
C SER A 149 -11.06 -24.30 -2.02
N PHE A 150 -10.91 -24.73 -0.77
CA PHE A 150 -12.04 -24.96 0.13
C PHE A 150 -12.82 -23.68 0.40
N ILE A 151 -12.14 -22.59 0.76
CA ILE A 151 -12.76 -21.29 0.98
C ILE A 151 -13.50 -20.78 -0.26
N ALA A 152 -12.90 -20.94 -1.46
CA ALA A 152 -13.55 -20.57 -2.71
C ALA A 152 -14.84 -21.38 -2.96
N LYS A 153 -14.80 -22.71 -2.73
CA LYS A 153 -15.99 -23.57 -2.86
C LYS A 153 -17.05 -23.25 -1.82
N LYS A 154 -16.67 -22.99 -0.57
CA LYS A 154 -17.59 -22.64 0.53
C LYS A 154 -18.32 -21.32 0.29
N LYS A 155 -17.69 -20.36 -0.40
CA LYS A 155 -18.35 -19.11 -0.83
C LYS A 155 -19.53 -19.36 -1.78
N VAL A 156 -19.43 -20.38 -2.65
CA VAL A 156 -20.48 -20.76 -3.59
C VAL A 156 -21.50 -21.68 -2.92
N ASN A 157 -21.02 -22.71 -2.20
CA ASN A 157 -21.84 -23.66 -1.46
C ASN A 157 -21.63 -23.49 0.05
N LYS A 158 -22.53 -22.75 0.70
CA LYS A 158 -22.47 -22.49 2.15
C LYS A 158 -22.68 -23.74 3.01
N SER A 159 -23.25 -24.81 2.45
CA SER A 159 -23.43 -26.10 3.15
C SER A 159 -22.17 -26.96 3.16
N LEU A 160 -21.10 -26.54 2.47
CA LEU A 160 -19.84 -27.28 2.46
C LEU A 160 -19.19 -27.24 3.85
N VAL A 161 -18.94 -28.43 4.39
CA VAL A 161 -18.31 -28.65 5.69
C VAL A 161 -16.96 -29.35 5.56
N ILE A 162 -16.10 -29.14 6.54
CA ILE A 162 -14.84 -29.88 6.67
C ILE A 162 -15.14 -31.31 7.15
N ASN A 163 -14.55 -32.29 6.49
CA ASN A 163 -14.70 -33.72 6.80
C ASN A 163 -13.44 -34.50 6.40
N SER A 164 -13.43 -35.80 6.64
CA SER A 164 -12.29 -36.70 6.36
C SER A 164 -11.79 -36.64 4.91
N TYR A 165 -12.66 -36.39 3.94
CA TYR A 165 -12.29 -36.30 2.52
C TYR A 165 -11.71 -34.95 2.11
N THR A 166 -11.84 -33.92 2.94
CA THR A 166 -11.26 -32.60 2.66
C THR A 166 -9.75 -32.57 2.87
N GLY A 167 -9.24 -33.43 3.76
CA GLY A 167 -7.84 -33.44 4.17
C GLY A 167 -7.39 -32.12 4.83
N ILE A 168 -8.31 -31.42 5.49
CA ILE A 168 -8.03 -30.24 6.32
C ILE A 168 -8.17 -30.70 7.77
N THR A 169 -7.11 -30.52 8.56
CA THR A 169 -7.03 -30.98 9.95
C THR A 169 -6.63 -29.82 10.86
N VAL A 170 -6.84 -29.99 12.16
CA VAL A 170 -6.43 -28.98 13.16
C VAL A 170 -4.91 -28.92 13.23
N GLU A 171 -4.25 -30.06 13.19
CA GLU A 171 -2.79 -30.20 13.27
C GLU A 171 -2.11 -29.53 12.08
N ASP A 172 -2.60 -29.78 10.85
CA ASP A 172 -2.06 -29.14 9.64
C ASP A 172 -2.34 -27.63 9.63
N ASN A 173 -3.49 -27.19 10.15
CA ASN A 173 -3.81 -25.77 10.29
C ASN A 173 -2.84 -25.05 11.22
N ILE A 174 -2.51 -25.66 12.37
CA ILE A 174 -1.56 -25.12 13.34
C ILE A 174 -0.15 -25.09 12.74
N SER A 175 0.29 -26.16 12.08
CA SER A 175 1.60 -26.21 11.42
C SER A 175 1.73 -25.11 10.35
N ALA A 176 0.72 -24.97 9.49
CA ALA A 176 0.71 -23.93 8.47
C ALA A 176 0.65 -22.51 9.06
N PHE A 177 -0.08 -22.31 10.16
CA PHE A 177 -0.10 -21.04 10.88
C PHE A 177 1.32 -20.65 11.33
N ASP A 178 2.06 -21.58 11.93
CA ASP A 178 3.41 -21.34 12.42
C ASP A 178 4.37 -20.98 11.28
N VAL A 179 4.27 -21.66 10.13
CA VAL A 179 5.05 -21.33 8.92
C VAL A 179 4.74 -19.90 8.43
N LEU A 180 3.46 -19.50 8.37
CA LEU A 180 3.11 -18.15 7.92
C LEU A 180 3.58 -17.06 8.89
N VAL A 181 3.54 -17.33 10.20
CA VAL A 181 4.09 -16.43 11.23
C VAL A 181 5.60 -16.28 11.05
N GLU A 182 6.33 -17.37 10.88
CA GLU A 182 7.76 -17.34 10.59
C GLU A 182 8.07 -16.52 9.33
N LYS A 183 7.29 -16.68 8.26
CA LYS A 183 7.42 -15.88 7.03
C LYS A 183 7.23 -14.40 7.29
N MET A 184 6.27 -14.00 8.13
CA MET A 184 6.06 -12.59 8.50
C MET A 184 7.18 -12.01 9.37
N GLN A 185 7.89 -12.85 10.11
CA GLN A 185 8.99 -12.45 11.00
C GLN A 185 10.38 -12.53 10.36
N SER A 186 10.49 -13.17 9.19
CA SER A 186 11.73 -13.32 8.42
C SER A 186 11.81 -12.37 7.22
N SER A 187 13.03 -12.13 6.73
CA SER A 187 13.24 -11.32 5.53
C SER A 187 12.71 -12.06 4.28
N PRO A 188 12.16 -11.34 3.29
CA PRO A 188 12.05 -9.88 3.24
C PRO A 188 10.78 -9.35 3.94
N PHE A 189 9.79 -10.19 4.23
CA PHE A 189 8.48 -9.73 4.73
C PHE A 189 8.56 -8.97 6.05
N LYS A 190 9.48 -9.33 6.96
CA LYS A 190 9.64 -8.65 8.26
C LYS A 190 9.78 -7.13 8.16
N VAL A 191 10.30 -6.61 7.05
CA VAL A 191 10.44 -5.16 6.82
C VAL A 191 9.12 -4.42 7.03
N PHE A 192 8.00 -4.99 6.58
CA PHE A 192 6.66 -4.40 6.75
C PHE A 192 5.73 -5.23 7.62
N PHE A 193 5.93 -6.55 7.65
CA PHE A 193 5.01 -7.48 8.32
C PHE A 193 5.41 -7.79 9.76
N HIS A 194 6.58 -7.39 10.27
CA HIS A 194 7.01 -7.78 11.61
C HIS A 194 5.97 -7.44 12.69
N LYS A 195 5.47 -6.19 12.71
CA LYS A 195 4.48 -5.75 13.72
C LYS A 195 3.18 -6.57 13.67
N ILE A 196 2.64 -6.83 12.47
CA ILE A 196 1.41 -7.62 12.34
C ILE A 196 1.69 -9.11 12.56
N GLY A 197 2.87 -9.60 12.17
CA GLY A 197 3.32 -10.97 12.43
C GLY A 197 3.43 -11.28 13.91
N THR A 198 3.93 -10.35 14.72
CA THR A 198 3.95 -10.48 16.20
C THR A 198 2.53 -10.52 16.77
N LYS A 199 1.63 -9.68 16.27
CA LYS A 199 0.21 -9.70 16.67
C LYS A 199 -0.48 -11.01 16.32
N VAL A 200 -0.26 -11.51 15.10
CA VAL A 200 -0.76 -12.83 14.69
C VAL A 200 -0.18 -13.93 15.57
N ALA A 201 1.13 -13.92 15.82
CA ALA A 201 1.79 -14.90 16.71
C ALA A 201 1.18 -14.91 18.11
N ASN A 202 0.90 -13.74 18.69
CA ASN A 202 0.25 -13.62 19.99
C ASN A 202 -1.20 -14.13 19.99
N GLY A 203 -1.86 -14.16 18.83
CA GLY A 203 -3.20 -14.73 18.64
C GLY A 203 -3.23 -16.25 18.49
N ARG A 204 -2.08 -16.95 18.61
CA ARG A 204 -1.97 -18.39 18.37
C ARG A 204 -2.87 -19.24 19.28
N ASP A 205 -2.91 -18.96 20.58
CA ASP A 205 -3.75 -19.73 21.51
C ASP A 205 -5.24 -19.58 21.17
N LYS A 206 -5.64 -18.37 20.77
CA LYS A 206 -7.00 -18.11 20.28
C LYS A 206 -7.26 -18.91 19.01
N PHE A 207 -6.33 -18.91 18.06
CA PHE A 207 -6.43 -19.70 16.83
C PHE A 207 -6.59 -21.20 17.11
N ILE A 208 -5.83 -21.76 18.05
CA ILE A 208 -5.93 -23.18 18.43
C ILE A 208 -7.31 -23.51 19.01
N SER A 209 -7.91 -22.60 19.77
CA SER A 209 -9.25 -22.79 20.36
C SER A 209 -10.40 -22.72 19.36
N LEU A 210 -10.16 -22.25 18.12
CA LEU A 210 -11.19 -22.13 17.09
C LEU A 210 -11.63 -23.49 16.57
N SER A 211 -12.85 -23.58 16.05
CA SER A 211 -13.26 -24.73 15.25
C SER A 211 -12.39 -24.87 14.00
N VAL A 212 -12.30 -26.08 13.43
CA VAL A 212 -11.49 -26.32 12.21
C VAL A 212 -11.93 -25.42 11.04
N ASP A 213 -13.22 -25.09 10.94
CA ASP A 213 -13.76 -24.18 9.93
C ASP A 213 -13.31 -22.72 10.14
N GLU A 214 -13.29 -22.27 11.39
CA GLU A 214 -12.81 -20.94 11.77
C GLU A 214 -11.28 -20.85 11.62
N GLN A 215 -10.53 -21.88 12.01
CA GLN A 215 -9.09 -21.97 11.76
C GLN A 215 -8.78 -21.86 10.27
N THR A 216 -9.50 -22.62 9.43
CA THR A 216 -9.34 -22.59 7.97
C THR A 216 -9.59 -21.19 7.40
N THR A 217 -10.59 -20.48 7.95
CA THR A 217 -10.93 -19.11 7.54
C THR A 217 -9.86 -18.11 8.00
N ALA A 218 -9.44 -18.18 9.25
CA ALA A 218 -8.39 -17.33 9.80
C ALA A 218 -7.07 -17.54 9.06
N LEU A 219 -6.69 -18.79 8.80
CA LEU A 219 -5.48 -19.17 8.08
C LEU A 219 -5.49 -18.64 6.64
N PHE A 220 -6.63 -18.69 5.95
CA PHE A 220 -6.79 -18.06 4.65
C PHE A 220 -6.53 -16.55 4.71
N TYR A 221 -7.06 -15.83 5.69
CA TYR A 221 -6.80 -14.38 5.82
C TYR A 221 -5.36 -14.06 6.20
N ILE A 222 -4.71 -14.88 7.03
CA ILE A 222 -3.27 -14.75 7.33
C ILE A 222 -2.45 -14.96 6.05
N LEU A 223 -2.75 -15.98 5.24
CA LEU A 223 -2.12 -16.19 3.93
C LEU A 223 -2.31 -14.97 3.02
N MET A 224 -3.50 -14.38 3.01
CA MET A 224 -3.81 -13.20 2.20
C MET A 224 -2.99 -11.95 2.59
N LEU A 225 -2.48 -11.86 3.83
CA LEU A 225 -1.56 -10.79 4.22
C LEU A 225 -0.31 -10.78 3.34
N LEU A 226 0.23 -11.96 3.04
CA LEU A 226 1.46 -12.17 2.28
C LEU A 226 1.24 -12.21 0.76
N LYS A 227 -0.01 -12.10 0.29
CA LYS A 227 -0.36 -12.08 -1.13
C LYS A 227 0.19 -10.83 -1.82
N THR A 228 0.74 -11.00 -3.02
CA THR A 228 1.12 -9.90 -3.90
C THR A 228 -0.09 -9.08 -4.36
N GLY A 229 0.13 -7.79 -4.61
CA GLY A 229 -0.88 -6.93 -5.23
C GLY A 229 -2.08 -6.52 -4.34
N ARG A 230 -2.08 -6.89 -3.06
CA ARG A 230 -3.14 -6.52 -2.12
C ARG A 230 -2.97 -5.08 -1.62
N SER A 231 -3.99 -4.24 -1.83
CA SER A 231 -4.02 -2.84 -1.38
C SER A 231 -4.96 -2.56 -0.20
N THR A 232 -5.76 -3.55 0.22
CA THR A 232 -6.75 -3.45 1.31
C THR A 232 -6.38 -4.35 2.48
N GLY A 233 -6.95 -4.12 3.67
CA GLY A 233 -6.68 -4.96 4.84
C GLY A 233 -7.26 -6.38 4.72
N CYS A 234 -6.87 -7.25 5.64
CA CYS A 234 -7.47 -8.57 5.84
C CYS A 234 -8.25 -8.60 7.16
N ASP A 235 -9.27 -9.45 7.22
CA ASP A 235 -10.05 -9.63 8.43
C ASP A 235 -9.39 -10.67 9.34
N LEU A 236 -8.86 -10.22 10.48
CA LEU A 236 -8.24 -11.07 11.49
C LEU A 236 -9.03 -11.08 12.81
N THR A 237 -10.32 -10.74 12.78
CA THR A 237 -11.17 -10.68 13.98
C THR A 237 -11.28 -12.02 14.71
N LEU A 238 -11.20 -13.15 13.99
CA LEU A 238 -11.20 -14.50 14.59
C LEU A 238 -10.05 -14.76 15.58
N ILE A 239 -8.95 -14.02 15.43
CA ILE A 239 -7.79 -14.08 16.35
C ILE A 239 -7.65 -12.79 17.17
N ASN A 240 -8.78 -12.09 17.41
CA ASN A 240 -8.88 -10.85 18.18
C ASN A 240 -8.05 -9.67 17.62
N GLU A 241 -7.85 -9.62 16.31
CA GLU A 241 -7.18 -8.51 15.61
C GLU A 241 -8.17 -7.68 14.76
N SER A 242 -7.66 -6.69 14.04
CA SER A 242 -8.48 -5.79 13.22
C SER A 242 -9.14 -6.48 12.02
N GLY A 243 -10.37 -6.07 11.69
CA GLY A 243 -11.05 -6.43 10.44
C GLY A 243 -10.42 -5.84 9.17
N GLN A 244 -9.44 -4.93 9.30
CA GLN A 244 -8.69 -4.32 8.20
C GLN A 244 -7.18 -4.30 8.50
N ALA A 245 -6.64 -5.45 8.92
CA ALA A 245 -5.25 -5.60 9.31
C ALA A 245 -4.27 -5.63 8.12
N GLY A 246 -3.02 -5.23 8.38
CA GLY A 246 -1.89 -5.46 7.47
C GLY A 246 -1.93 -4.68 6.15
N VAL A 247 -2.52 -3.48 6.12
CA VAL A 247 -2.34 -2.54 5.00
C VAL A 247 -0.90 -2.03 5.02
N LEU A 248 -0.19 -2.12 3.90
CA LEU A 248 1.17 -1.62 3.80
C LEU A 248 1.15 -0.13 3.52
N THR A 249 1.72 0.65 4.42
CA THR A 249 1.87 2.09 4.26
C THR A 249 3.29 2.53 4.51
N LEU A 250 3.68 3.61 3.83
CA LEU A 250 4.96 4.29 4.00
C LEU A 250 4.71 5.79 4.12
N ASN A 251 5.50 6.49 4.92
CA ASN A 251 5.41 7.95 4.97
C ASN A 251 5.83 8.52 3.60
N SER A 252 5.11 9.53 3.10
CA SER A 252 5.50 10.18 1.85
C SER A 252 6.70 11.11 2.03
N ASP A 253 6.93 11.65 3.23
CA ASP A 253 8.16 12.36 3.62
C ASP A 253 9.17 11.38 4.21
N PHE A 254 10.18 11.07 3.41
CA PHE A 254 11.16 10.07 3.77
C PHE A 254 12.06 10.49 4.92
N SER A 255 12.14 11.78 5.25
CA SER A 255 12.85 12.26 6.45
C SER A 255 12.23 11.74 7.75
N LYS A 256 10.95 11.35 7.71
CA LYS A 256 10.21 10.81 8.87
C LYS A 256 10.33 9.30 9.01
N ILE A 257 10.95 8.61 8.05
CA ILE A 257 11.17 7.17 8.11
C ILE A 257 12.46 6.93 8.89
N LYS A 258 12.36 6.40 10.10
CA LYS A 258 13.52 6.20 11.02
C LYS A 258 13.92 4.74 11.17
N ASP A 259 13.01 3.82 10.87
CA ASP A 259 13.17 2.38 11.04
C ASP A 259 13.66 1.67 9.78
N LYS A 260 14.01 2.42 8.73
CA LYS A 260 14.51 1.91 7.45
C LYS A 260 15.88 2.49 7.13
N LYS A 261 16.72 1.69 6.46
CA LYS A 261 18.09 2.10 6.08
C LYS A 261 18.17 2.51 4.62
N THR A 262 17.35 1.92 3.77
CA THR A 262 17.43 2.09 2.33
C THR A 262 16.06 2.11 1.66
N ILE A 263 15.89 3.03 0.72
CA ILE A 263 14.70 3.11 -0.15
C ILE A 263 15.16 3.45 -1.57
N TYR A 264 14.76 2.64 -2.54
CA TYR A 264 15.13 2.83 -3.94
C TYR A 264 13.92 2.73 -4.84
N ILE A 265 13.94 3.46 -5.96
CA ILE A 265 13.07 3.19 -7.10
C ILE A 265 13.75 2.16 -7.99
N ILE A 266 12.99 1.14 -8.41
CA ILE A 266 13.44 0.10 -9.33
C ILE A 266 12.73 0.28 -10.67
N ASP A 267 13.51 0.46 -11.73
CA ASP A 267 13.04 0.36 -13.11
C ASP A 267 13.33 -1.05 -13.62
N GLN A 268 12.27 -1.78 -13.94
CA GLN A 268 12.35 -3.15 -14.38
C GLN A 268 11.87 -3.26 -15.83
N SER A 269 12.64 -3.97 -16.67
CA SER A 269 12.22 -4.33 -18.03
C SER A 269 10.95 -5.21 -18.02
N PRO A 270 10.21 -5.31 -19.13
CA PRO A 270 8.99 -6.11 -19.18
C PRO A 270 9.15 -7.58 -18.77
N THR A 271 10.33 -8.17 -18.98
CA THR A 271 10.66 -9.56 -18.62
C THR A 271 11.19 -9.72 -17.20
N GLY A 272 11.49 -8.63 -16.50
CA GLY A 272 12.12 -8.68 -15.19
C GLY A 272 13.63 -8.93 -15.19
N LEU A 273 14.25 -9.17 -16.36
CA LEU A 273 15.66 -9.60 -16.46
C LEU A 273 16.65 -8.45 -16.30
N ILE A 274 16.27 -7.25 -16.76
CA ILE A 274 17.09 -6.04 -16.62
C ILE A 274 16.43 -5.14 -15.58
N GLU A 275 17.21 -4.75 -14.58
CA GLU A 275 16.83 -3.80 -13.54
C GLU A 275 17.81 -2.62 -13.46
N ARG A 276 17.28 -1.44 -13.18
CA ARG A 276 18.06 -0.27 -12.76
C ARG A 276 17.53 0.23 -11.43
N LYS A 277 18.47 0.58 -10.55
CA LYS A 277 18.20 1.06 -9.20
C LYS A 277 18.56 2.54 -9.11
N SER A 278 17.69 3.34 -8.51
CA SER A 278 18.00 4.75 -8.24
C SER A 278 19.11 4.89 -7.18
N LEU A 279 19.54 6.12 -6.92
CA LEU A 279 20.20 6.46 -5.65
C LEU A 279 19.28 6.15 -4.47
N ASN A 280 19.86 5.94 -3.28
CA ASN A 280 19.10 5.77 -2.05
C ASN A 280 18.36 7.07 -1.73
N LEU A 281 17.03 7.00 -1.68
CA LEU A 281 16.17 8.16 -1.48
C LEU A 281 16.28 8.75 -0.07
N LEU A 282 16.86 8.01 0.89
CA LEU A 282 17.13 8.48 2.25
C LEU A 282 18.42 9.30 2.36
N ASP A 283 19.33 9.20 1.38
CA ASP A 283 20.61 9.93 1.37
C ASP A 283 20.52 11.25 0.59
N LEU A 284 19.36 11.54 0.00
CA LEU A 284 19.10 12.71 -0.84
C LEU A 284 18.66 13.95 -0.07
#